data_AF-A0A9P6KZC7-F1
#
_entry.id   AF-A0A9P6KZC7-F1
#
_cell.length_a   1.000
_cell.length_b   1.000
_cell.length_c   1.000
_cell.angle_alpha   90.00
_cell.angle_beta   90.00
_cell.angle_gamma   90.00
#
_symmetry.space_group_name_H-M   'P 1'
#
loop_
_entity.id
_entity.type
_entity.pdbx_description
1 polymer ?
#
loop_
_entity_poly.entity_id
_entity_poly.type
_entity_poly.pdbx_seq_one_letter_code
_entity_poly.pdbx_strand_id
1 'polypeptide(L)'
;MIEKKIIRAKDWEEVIVELENFVSREEETERREKEKIKEREEMVNAMRSTIREELKEEENRRRREGNSNNNYYEQRKVPRQCFVCGKVGHITRFCEFKNGGPSRERYENDNKNLEYLGVKVRCLSSKTKESIRNQGVV
;
A
#
# COMPACT_ATOMS: atom_id res chain seq x y z
N MET A 1 -45.45 -70.76 -56.21
CA MET A 1 -46.10 -69.93 -55.17
C MET A 1 -45.08 -68.92 -54.70
N ILE A 2 -45.19 -67.65 -55.10
CA ILE A 2 -44.30 -66.58 -54.63
C ILE A 2 -45.18 -65.61 -53.85
N GLU A 3 -45.14 -65.73 -52.52
CA GLU A 3 -45.79 -64.78 -51.62
C GLU A 3 -45.04 -63.45 -51.69
N LYS A 4 -45.67 -62.46 -52.33
CA LYS A 4 -45.20 -61.08 -52.28
C LYS A 4 -45.43 -60.53 -50.87
N LYS A 5 -44.38 -60.50 -50.06
CA LYS A 5 -44.37 -59.75 -48.80
C LYS A 5 -44.43 -58.25 -49.13
N ILE A 6 -45.63 -57.69 -49.02
CA ILE A 6 -45.85 -56.24 -49.08
C ILE A 6 -45.31 -55.68 -47.76
N ILE A 7 -44.10 -55.12 -47.79
CA ILE A 7 -43.60 -54.27 -46.70
C ILE A 7 -44.41 -52.97 -46.79
N ARG A 8 -45.21 -52.69 -45.76
CA ARG A 8 -45.98 -51.45 -45.67
C ARG A 8 -44.97 -50.32 -45.46
N ALA A 9 -44.76 -49.48 -46.48
CA ALA A 9 -44.04 -48.23 -46.29
C ALA A 9 -44.79 -47.43 -45.21
N LYS A 10 -44.08 -46.87 -44.22
CA LYS A 10 -44.68 -45.84 -43.37
C LYS A 10 -45.20 -44.74 -44.29
N ASP A 11 -46.36 -44.19 -43.95
CA ASP A 11 -46.86 -43.03 -44.68
C ASP A 11 -45.83 -41.92 -44.54
N TRP A 12 -45.44 -41.29 -45.65
CA TRP A 12 -44.40 -40.27 -45.63
C TRP A 12 -44.80 -39.08 -44.75
N GLU A 13 -46.11 -38.84 -44.60
CA GLU A 13 -46.67 -37.84 -43.69
C GLU A 13 -46.34 -38.14 -42.22
N GLU A 14 -46.39 -39.40 -41.78
CA GLU A 14 -46.06 -39.79 -40.40
C GLU A 14 -44.57 -39.56 -40.11
N VAL A 15 -43.70 -39.86 -41.08
CA VAL A 15 -42.25 -39.63 -40.97
C VAL A 15 -41.92 -38.13 -40.90
N ILE A 16 -42.61 -37.30 -41.69
CA ILE A 16 -42.44 -35.84 -41.66
C ILE A 16 -42.81 -35.28 -40.28
N VAL A 17 -43.95 -35.70 -39.73
CA VAL A 17 -44.40 -35.25 -38.39
C VAL A 17 -43.42 -35.70 -37.29
N GLU A 18 -42.87 -36.92 -37.37
CA GLU A 18 -41.84 -37.38 -36.43
C GLU A 18 -40.57 -36.51 -36.50
N LEU A 19 -40.13 -36.13 -37.71
CA LEU A 19 -38.96 -35.28 -37.92
C LEU A 19 -39.19 -33.85 -37.42
N GLU A 20 -40.36 -33.25 -37.68
CA GLU A 20 -40.69 -31.91 -37.19
C GLU A 20 -40.72 -31.85 -35.66
N ASN A 21 -41.28 -32.88 -35.01
CA ASN A 21 -41.26 -33.01 -33.56
C ASN A 21 -39.84 -33.18 -33.00
N PHE A 22 -38.98 -33.91 -33.71
CA PHE A 22 -37.57 -34.07 -33.33
C PHE A 22 -36.81 -32.74 -33.39
N VAL A 23 -36.89 -32.03 -34.52
CA VAL A 23 -36.26 -30.71 -34.71
C VAL A 23 -36.75 -29.72 -33.65
N SER A 24 -38.07 -29.68 -33.39
CA SER A 24 -38.65 -28.80 -32.38
C SER A 24 -38.11 -29.07 -30.97
N ARG A 25 -37.88 -30.34 -30.62
CA ARG A 25 -37.30 -30.72 -29.31
C ARG A 25 -35.83 -30.34 -29.21
N GLU A 26 -35.07 -30.52 -30.28
CA GLU A 26 -33.65 -30.15 -30.33
C GLU A 26 -33.47 -28.63 -30.14
N GLU A 27 -34.26 -27.82 -30.87
CA GLU A 27 -34.26 -26.36 -30.71
C GLU A 27 -34.65 -25.91 -29.29
N GLU A 28 -35.59 -26.62 -28.64
CA GLU A 28 -35.95 -26.34 -27.26
C GLU A 28 -34.82 -26.68 -26.28
N THR A 29 -34.10 -27.78 -26.50
CA THR A 29 -32.93 -28.12 -25.68
C THR A 29 -31.82 -27.10 -25.83
N GLU A 30 -31.51 -26.66 -27.05
CA GLU A 30 -30.52 -25.60 -27.27
C GLU A 30 -30.92 -24.30 -26.59
N ARG A 31 -32.21 -23.93 -26.64
CA ARG A 31 -32.71 -22.71 -26.00
C ARG A 31 -32.47 -22.75 -24.49
N ARG A 32 -32.78 -23.89 -23.85
CA ARG A 32 -32.55 -24.11 -22.42
C ARG A 32 -31.05 -24.10 -22.07
N GLU A 33 -30.20 -24.64 -22.93
CA GLU A 33 -28.75 -24.60 -22.72
C GLU A 33 -28.18 -23.19 -22.85
N LYS A 34 -28.62 -22.43 -23.87
CA LYS A 34 -28.25 -21.02 -24.06
C LYS A 34 -28.68 -20.17 -22.86
N GLU A 35 -29.86 -20.44 -22.29
CA GLU A 35 -30.34 -19.77 -21.09
C GLU A 35 -29.44 -20.04 -19.87
N LYS A 36 -29.07 -21.31 -19.62
CA LYS A 36 -28.12 -21.67 -18.54
C LYS A 36 -26.76 -21.01 -18.71
N ILE A 37 -26.26 -20.93 -19.95
CA ILE A 37 -25.00 -20.24 -20.25
C ILE A 37 -25.13 -18.76 -19.92
N LYS A 38 -26.21 -18.12 -20.36
CA LYS A 38 -26.49 -16.71 -20.07
C LYS A 38 -26.55 -16.44 -18.56
N GLU A 39 -27.27 -17.26 -17.79
CA GLU A 39 -27.32 -17.15 -16.32
C GLU A 39 -25.93 -17.27 -15.69
N ARG A 40 -25.11 -18.21 -16.17
CA ARG A 40 -23.74 -18.38 -15.69
C ARG A 40 -22.85 -17.18 -16.04
N GLU A 41 -23.00 -16.62 -17.24
CA GLU A 41 -22.29 -15.41 -17.65
C GLU A 41 -22.69 -14.19 -16.81
N GLU A 42 -23.98 -14.04 -16.52
CA GLU A 42 -24.49 -13.00 -15.63
C GLU A 42 -23.89 -13.13 -14.22
N MET A 43 -23.82 -14.34 -13.67
CA MET A 43 -23.16 -14.60 -12.38
C MET A 43 -21.66 -14.26 -12.41
N VAL A 44 -20.95 -14.65 -13.48
CA VAL A 44 -19.52 -14.32 -13.64
C VAL A 44 -19.33 -12.80 -13.77
N ASN A 45 -20.21 -12.11 -14.48
CA ASN A 45 -20.16 -10.66 -14.63
C ASN A 45 -20.44 -9.94 -13.31
N ALA A 46 -21.39 -10.44 -12.50
CA ALA A 46 -21.62 -9.96 -11.14
C ALA A 46 -20.37 -10.14 -10.27
N MET A 47 -19.74 -11.32 -10.29
CA MET A 47 -18.51 -11.57 -9.53
C MET A 47 -17.35 -10.65 -9.97
N ARG A 48 -17.16 -10.47 -11.28
CA ARG A 48 -16.18 -9.52 -11.84
C ARG A 48 -16.44 -8.09 -11.38
N SER A 49 -17.71 -7.70 -11.24
CA SER A 49 -18.08 -6.37 -10.75
C SER A 49 -17.70 -6.18 -9.29
N THR A 50 -17.94 -7.19 -8.44
CA THR A 50 -17.56 -7.16 -7.02
C THR A 50 -16.04 -7.03 -6.86
N ILE A 51 -15.26 -7.85 -7.56
CA ILE A 51 -13.80 -7.80 -7.53
C ILE A 51 -13.30 -6.42 -7.96
N ARG A 52 -13.92 -5.82 -8.98
CA ARG A 52 -13.54 -4.47 -9.45
C ARG A 52 -13.74 -3.41 -8.37
N GLU A 53 -14.85 -3.46 -7.63
CA GLU A 53 -15.11 -2.50 -6.55
C GLU A 53 -14.19 -2.74 -5.34
N GLU A 54 -13.93 -3.99 -4.94
CA GLU A 54 -12.98 -4.32 -3.88
C GLU A 54 -11.57 -3.78 -4.19
N LEU A 55 -11.11 -3.93 -5.44
CA LEU A 55 -9.81 -3.39 -5.87
C LEU A 55 -9.77 -1.86 -5.81
N LYS A 56 -10.86 -1.18 -6.19
CA LYS A 56 -10.95 0.28 -6.05
C LYS A 56 -10.95 0.70 -4.58
N GLU A 57 -11.64 -0.02 -3.71
CA GLU A 57 -11.65 0.24 -2.27
C GLU A 57 -10.27 0.03 -1.64
N GLU A 58 -9.56 -1.03 -2.04
CA GLU A 58 -8.18 -1.31 -1.63
C GLU A 58 -7.23 -0.20 -2.09
N GLU A 59 -7.32 0.25 -3.35
CA GLU A 59 -6.52 1.38 -3.84
C GLU A 59 -6.80 2.66 -3.03
N ASN A 60 -8.08 2.95 -2.74
CA ASN A 60 -8.47 4.08 -1.90
C ASN A 60 -7.91 3.95 -0.48
N ARG A 61 -7.89 2.73 0.09
CA ARG A 61 -7.28 2.46 1.41
C ARG A 61 -5.80 2.77 1.38
N ARG A 62 -5.07 2.27 0.38
CA ARG A 62 -3.64 2.58 0.17
C ARG A 62 -3.39 4.07 0.00
N ARG A 63 -4.27 4.79 -0.71
CA ARG A 63 -4.17 6.25 -0.84
C ARG A 63 -4.38 6.96 0.51
N ARG A 64 -5.32 6.51 1.34
CA ARG A 64 -5.55 7.06 2.68
C ARG A 64 -4.37 6.78 3.62
N GLU A 65 -3.83 5.57 3.61
CA GLU A 65 -2.69 5.15 4.44
C GLU A 65 -1.38 5.80 3.97
N GLY A 66 -1.18 5.94 2.66
CA GLY A 66 -0.03 6.61 2.06
C GLY A 66 0.03 8.12 2.30
N ASN A 67 -1.04 8.73 2.82
CA ASN A 67 -1.08 10.15 3.16
C ASN A 67 -0.50 10.47 4.56
N SER A 68 -0.02 9.45 5.28
CA SER A 68 0.61 9.61 6.59
C SER A 68 2.11 9.33 6.51
N ASN A 69 2.86 10.04 5.66
CA ASN A 69 4.33 10.04 5.79
C ASN A 69 4.95 11.25 5.10
N ASN A 70 4.84 12.40 5.76
CA ASN A 70 5.88 13.42 5.67
C ASN A 70 5.98 14.16 7.00
N ASN A 71 6.61 13.51 7.97
CA ASN A 71 7.18 14.23 9.09
C ASN A 71 8.55 13.67 9.50
N TYR A 72 9.47 13.72 8.53
CA TYR A 72 10.90 13.47 8.73
C TYR A 72 11.53 14.46 9.75
N TYR A 73 10.86 15.58 10.04
CA TYR A 73 11.30 16.59 11.00
C TYR A 73 10.87 16.30 12.46
N GLU A 74 9.76 15.58 12.70
CA GLU A 74 9.28 15.23 14.05
C GLU A 74 10.09 14.09 14.67
N GLN A 75 10.44 13.06 13.88
CA GLN A 75 11.04 11.82 14.39
C GLN A 75 12.54 11.91 14.70
N ARG A 76 13.22 12.99 14.28
CA ARG A 76 14.60 13.28 14.67
C ARG A 76 14.71 14.58 15.46
N LYS A 77 13.95 14.71 16.54
CA LYS A 77 14.30 15.58 17.67
C LYS A 77 15.51 15.06 18.47
N VAL A 78 16.51 14.47 17.79
CA VAL A 78 17.85 14.35 18.36
C VAL A 78 18.51 15.70 18.08
N PRO A 79 18.76 16.54 19.10
CA PRO A 79 19.41 17.82 18.87
C PRO A 79 20.78 17.57 18.25
N ARG A 80 20.92 17.87 16.95
CA ARG A 80 22.21 17.72 16.27
C ARG A 80 23.15 18.78 16.82
N GLN A 81 24.32 18.33 17.28
CA GLN A 81 25.39 19.20 17.72
C GLN A 81 26.16 19.71 16.50
N CYS A 82 26.46 21.00 16.48
CA CYS A 82 27.30 21.60 15.47
C CYS A 82 28.75 21.14 15.66
N PHE A 83 29.37 20.62 14.60
CA PHE A 83 30.76 20.14 14.66
C PHE A 83 31.80 21.26 14.69
N VAL A 84 31.40 22.51 14.45
CA VAL A 84 32.30 23.68 14.48
C VAL A 84 32.35 24.30 15.88
N CYS A 85 31.18 24.57 16.49
CA CYS A 85 31.10 25.27 17.77
C CYS A 85 30.63 24.40 18.95
N GLY A 86 30.22 23.16 18.70
CA GLY A 86 29.75 22.25 19.74
C GLY A 86 28.36 22.57 20.31
N LYS A 87 27.62 23.54 19.77
CA LYS A 87 26.26 23.87 20.24
C LYS A 87 25.21 22.99 19.60
N VAL A 88 24.16 22.66 20.34
CA VAL A 88 22.98 21.95 19.83
C VAL A 88 21.98 22.91 19.17
N GLY A 89 21.23 22.42 18.18
CA GLY A 89 20.15 23.19 17.52
C GLY A 89 20.48 23.67 16.11
N HIS A 90 21.73 23.55 15.66
CA HIS A 90 22.13 23.78 14.28
C HIS A 90 23.25 22.82 13.86
N ILE A 91 23.44 22.64 12.55
CA ILE A 91 24.56 21.87 11.97
C ILE A 91 25.63 22.83 11.42
N THR A 92 26.83 22.30 11.15
CA THR A 92 27.98 23.04 10.60
C THR A 92 27.67 24.02 9.48
N ARG A 93 26.70 23.70 8.61
CA ARG A 93 26.30 24.57 7.48
C ARG A 93 25.59 25.85 7.93
N PHE A 94 24.87 25.82 9.05
CA PHE A 94 24.16 26.95 9.64
C PHE A 94 24.91 27.54 10.84
N CYS A 95 26.23 27.31 10.92
CA CYS A 95 27.03 27.81 12.02
C CYS A 95 27.45 29.25 11.75
N GLU A 96 27.03 30.18 12.61
CA GLU A 96 27.34 31.61 12.52
C GLU A 96 28.86 31.89 12.57
N PHE A 97 29.63 31.00 13.20
CA PHE A 97 31.10 31.09 13.29
C PHE A 97 31.80 30.76 11.97
N LYS A 98 31.13 30.12 11.00
CA LYS A 98 31.75 29.75 9.72
C LYS A 98 31.78 30.90 8.70
N ASN A 99 30.92 31.91 8.87
CA ASN A 99 30.74 33.01 7.91
C ASN A 99 31.26 34.35 8.43
N GLY A 100 32.33 34.35 9.24
CA GLY A 100 32.96 35.58 9.74
C GLY A 100 32.37 36.15 11.04
N GLY A 101 31.62 35.34 11.79
CA GLY A 101 31.16 35.69 13.14
C GLY A 101 32.29 35.78 14.17
N PRO A 102 32.02 36.37 15.35
CA PRO A 102 33.04 36.59 16.40
C PRO A 102 33.72 35.27 16.79
N SER A 103 35.03 35.30 17.01
CA SER A 103 35.85 34.12 17.31
C SER A 103 35.28 33.30 18.48
N ARG A 104 35.53 31.98 18.47
CA ARG A 104 35.13 31.05 19.55
C ARG A 104 35.57 31.52 20.95
N GLU A 105 36.71 32.19 21.05
CA GLU A 105 37.21 32.83 22.28
C GLU A 105 36.26 33.89 22.85
N ARG A 106 35.56 34.65 22.00
CA ARG A 106 34.61 35.67 22.46
C ARG A 106 33.39 35.04 23.12
N TYR A 107 32.89 33.94 22.55
CA TYR A 107 31.72 33.24 23.06
C TYR A 107 31.98 32.47 24.37
N GLU A 108 33.20 31.93 24.55
CA GLU A 108 33.62 31.30 25.81
C GLU A 108 33.78 32.34 26.94
N ASN A 109 34.17 33.58 26.60
CA ASN A 109 34.25 34.68 27.56
C ASN A 109 32.87 35.25 27.95
N ASP A 110 31.92 35.34 27.01
CA ASP A 110 30.54 35.76 27.33
C ASP A 110 29.84 34.77 28.29
N ASN A 111 30.17 33.48 28.20
CA ASN A 111 29.65 32.45 29.12
C ASN A 111 30.29 32.51 30.52
N LYS A 112 31.56 32.94 30.63
CA LYS A 112 32.20 33.21 31.93
C LYS A 112 31.68 34.50 32.57
N ASN A 113 31.28 35.49 31.78
CA ASN A 113 30.74 36.76 32.29
C ASN A 113 29.30 36.64 32.81
N LEU A 114 28.50 35.69 32.31
CA LEU A 114 27.16 35.41 32.86
C LEU A 114 27.19 34.69 34.23
N GLU A 115 28.26 33.97 34.55
CA GLU A 115 28.46 33.34 35.86
C GLU A 115 28.69 34.40 36.96
N TYR A 116 29.25 35.57 36.61
CA TYR A 116 29.49 36.70 37.53
C TYR A 116 28.22 37.55 37.80
N LEU A 117 27.21 37.49 36.94
CA LEU A 117 25.94 38.23 37.07
C LEU A 117 24.79 37.39 37.70
N GLY A 118 25.09 36.20 38.24
CA GLY A 118 24.11 35.36 38.93
C GLY A 118 23.06 34.71 38.01
N VAL A 119 23.20 34.83 36.68
CA VAL A 119 22.32 34.18 35.71
C VAL A 119 22.82 32.77 35.44
N LYS A 120 22.22 31.79 36.12
CA LYS A 120 22.62 30.38 36.03
C LYS A 120 22.17 29.77 34.69
N VAL A 121 22.97 29.96 33.63
CA VAL A 121 22.78 29.24 32.37
C VAL A 121 23.26 27.80 32.58
N ARG A 122 22.32 26.87 32.80
CA ARG A 122 22.64 25.44 32.85
C ARG A 122 23.05 24.95 31.46
N CYS A 123 24.35 24.99 31.16
CA CYS A 123 24.93 24.18 30.10
C CYS A 123 25.07 22.73 30.60
N LEU A 124 24.30 21.81 30.02
CA LEU A 124 24.43 20.36 30.20
C LEU A 124 25.65 19.82 29.44
N SER A 125 26.84 20.32 29.73
CA SER A 125 28.07 19.76 29.20
C SER A 125 29.13 19.75 30.30
N SER A 126 29.43 18.56 30.83
CA SER A 126 30.78 18.09 31.25
C SER A 126 30.80 16.95 32.31
N LYS A 127 29.81 16.05 32.43
CA LYS A 127 29.91 14.92 33.41
C LYS A 127 29.66 13.50 32.93
N THR A 128 29.71 13.18 31.63
CA THR A 128 29.53 11.78 31.18
C THR A 128 30.49 11.31 30.09
N LYS A 129 31.79 11.62 30.22
CA LYS A 129 32.83 10.96 29.39
C LYS A 129 33.75 9.99 30.15
N GLU A 130 33.47 9.68 31.41
CA GLU A 130 34.37 8.85 32.26
C GLU A 130 33.65 7.76 33.09
N SER A 131 32.57 7.15 32.58
CA SER A 131 31.88 6.06 33.32
C SER A 131 31.43 4.83 32.49
N ILE A 132 31.82 4.68 31.22
CA ILE A 132 31.50 3.45 30.45
C ILE A 132 32.74 2.88 29.71
N ARG A 133 33.88 2.86 30.41
CA ARG A 133 35.02 1.99 30.10
C ARG A 133 35.66 1.59 31.43
N ASN A 134 35.05 0.61 32.09
CA ASN A 134 35.65 -0.30 33.09
C ASN A 134 34.53 -0.94 33.90
N GLN A 135 33.79 -1.86 33.27
CA GLN A 135 33.25 -3.00 33.99
C GLN A 135 33.70 -4.24 33.22
N GLY A 136 34.55 -5.02 33.90
CA GLY A 136 35.26 -6.13 33.33
C GLY A 136 34.33 -7.28 32.96
N VAL A 137 34.70 -7.91 31.86
CA VAL A 137 34.37 -9.31 31.60
C VAL A 137 35.30 -10.12 32.51
N VAL A 138 34.72 -10.71 33.55
CA VAL A 138 35.23 -11.91 34.23
C VAL A 138 34.12 -12.94 34.15
#